data_AF-A0A3M1TZS6-F1
#
_entry.id   AF-A0A3M1TZS6-F1
#
_cell.length_a   1.000
_cell.length_b   1.000
_cell.length_c   1.000
_cell.angle_alpha   90.00
_cell.angle_beta   90.00
_cell.angle_gamma   90.00
#
_symmetry.space_group_name_H-M   'P 1'
#
loop_
_entity.id
_entity.type
_entity.pdbx_description
1 polymer ?
#
loop_
_entity_poly.entity_id
_entity_poly.type
_entity_poly.pdbx_seq_one_letter_code
_entity_poly.pdbx_strand_id
1 'polypeptide(L)'
;MHTTTKQILGLVIGAVLLVPALASARNENDRYGEVKISRLHAGATLENGVLKDRAQVSKVPWVGSWWAYRSNGIADCWDEYGGGDCYKDETKLSPAAKLDRWLDREARIDRQGLADYVAGIADINPLASERVDLIRRLNRWIAQNPGKDWRETDDGKRYLELTQQIEDQKAMLPKVDVDTAVEFEVLNHGNGQEGVEGWWGHCNAWSAAAVMDPEPRHSTTVDGIEFSPADVKAYLTEAWMEHRSSFFGSRADHDPTDESDMDVAFKDVTPAAFHIFFADQLGNKDKSFVIDRYTGSQVWNQPIRAYQTKIEPLYQGDTPERRRITQTVYGWRGEGQERDLGEREVYPVLVTTTIHWITDGLPHDALTVENINDVDDEDEFADAWAIRRKYDDQVEVRTLTYELWLTRPLGDEDAEIIGDGVWKHANPLGNQNHPDFMWQPLAQGAARRNYENPYVPYERIVAEILPGTIEQVAPPTPSEGLVFESTERFEIPDNDRSGVRSVITVEEDVEIHSLTVIPSITHTYKGDLEITLRKGRRWKIIKKRGEGGSEDDVKDPIDVPHYIGDTTKGEWTLVVKDLAAQDVGTLEGWKIIFNQ
;
A
#
# COMPACT_ATOMS: atom_id res chain seq x y z
N MET A 1 3.07 3.58 52.24
CA MET A 1 4.04 3.93 53.30
C MET A 1 5.34 3.18 53.03
N HIS A 2 6.42 3.94 52.78
CA HIS A 2 7.85 3.65 52.93
C HIS A 2 8.38 2.21 52.77
N THR A 3 9.09 1.93 51.67
CA THR A 3 10.57 1.83 51.54
C THR A 3 11.28 0.91 52.52
N THR A 4 12.07 -0.06 52.02
CA THR A 4 13.54 0.03 52.15
C THR A 4 14.32 -0.92 51.23
N THR A 5 15.22 -0.29 50.51
CA THR A 5 16.39 -0.73 49.75
C THR A 5 17.43 -1.44 50.61
N LYS A 6 18.13 -2.45 50.08
CA LYS A 6 19.54 -2.72 50.40
C LYS A 6 20.32 -3.13 49.15
N GLN A 7 21.22 -2.23 48.75
CA GLN A 7 22.31 -2.45 47.81
C GLN A 7 23.52 -3.04 48.55
N ILE A 8 24.32 -3.87 47.87
CA ILE A 8 25.74 -4.06 48.13
C ILE A 8 26.50 -3.89 46.79
N LEU A 9 27.20 -2.76 46.68
CA LEU A 9 28.39 -2.54 45.83
C LEU A 9 29.52 -3.48 46.34
N GLY A 10 30.48 -3.99 45.58
CA GLY A 10 30.95 -3.72 44.23
C GLY A 10 32.41 -4.22 44.16
N LEU A 11 32.88 -4.62 42.98
CA LEU A 11 34.30 -4.72 42.68
C LEU A 11 34.49 -4.41 41.20
N VAL A 12 35.17 -3.29 40.96
CA VAL A 12 35.52 -2.71 39.66
C VAL A 12 37.02 -2.90 39.45
N ILE A 13 37.43 -2.82 38.17
CA ILE A 13 38.76 -2.68 37.55
C ILE A 13 39.11 -3.95 36.77
N GLY A 14 39.29 -3.95 35.45
CA GLY A 14 39.23 -2.86 34.47
C GLY A 14 39.74 -3.40 33.13
N ALA A 15 38.99 -3.19 32.06
CA ALA A 15 39.48 -3.25 30.69
C ALA A 15 38.76 -2.15 29.93
N VAL A 16 39.48 -1.03 29.77
CA VAL A 16 39.12 0.09 28.91
C VAL A 16 39.18 -0.41 27.47
N LEU A 17 38.01 -0.70 26.90
CA LEU A 17 37.81 -0.68 25.46
C LEU A 17 36.85 0.47 25.18
N LEU A 18 37.32 1.39 24.33
CA LEU A 18 36.58 2.55 23.87
C LEU A 18 35.17 2.13 23.45
N VAL A 19 34.17 2.66 24.15
CA VAL A 19 32.83 2.83 23.58
C VAL A 19 32.99 3.97 22.57
N PRO A 20 32.94 3.74 21.25
CA PRO A 20 32.71 4.85 20.35
C PRO A 20 31.32 5.39 20.68
N ALA A 21 31.23 6.70 20.82
CA ALA A 21 30.00 7.41 21.11
C ALA A 21 28.85 6.91 20.21
N LEU A 22 27.94 6.10 20.78
CA LEU A 22 26.55 5.99 20.33
C LEU A 22 25.79 7.24 20.79
N ALA A 23 26.32 8.39 20.39
CA ALA A 23 25.54 9.59 20.12
C ALA A 23 25.48 9.69 18.59
N SER A 24 24.86 8.69 17.95
CA SER A 24 24.57 8.78 16.52
C SER A 24 23.38 9.72 16.36
N ALA A 25 23.68 10.93 15.87
CA ALA A 25 22.78 11.87 15.22
C ALA A 25 21.29 11.76 15.61
N ARG A 26 20.84 12.60 16.54
CA ARG A 26 19.45 13.09 16.45
C ARG A 26 19.38 13.83 15.12
N ASN A 27 18.59 13.34 14.16
CA ASN A 27 18.40 14.04 12.91
C ASN A 27 17.91 15.46 13.22
N GLU A 28 18.46 16.45 12.53
CA GLU A 28 17.99 17.84 12.57
C GLU A 28 16.51 17.97 12.10
N ASN A 29 15.93 16.88 11.59
CA ASN A 29 14.58 16.79 11.02
C ASN A 29 13.46 16.55 12.03
N ASP A 30 13.75 16.37 13.32
CA ASP A 30 12.72 16.07 14.34
C ASP A 30 12.02 17.33 14.89
N ARG A 31 12.32 18.53 14.37
CA ARG A 31 11.77 19.81 14.83
C ARG A 31 11.27 20.67 13.67
N TYR A 32 9.95 20.94 13.65
CA TYR A 32 9.39 22.01 12.82
C TYR A 32 10.13 23.32 13.09
N GLY A 33 10.67 23.97 12.05
CA GLY A 33 11.36 25.27 12.16
C GLY A 33 12.88 25.27 11.93
N GLU A 34 13.55 24.11 11.89
CA GLU A 34 14.99 24.00 11.54
C GLU A 34 15.20 23.28 10.19
N VAL A 35 14.11 22.97 9.49
CA VAL A 35 14.14 22.23 8.23
C VAL A 35 14.40 23.18 7.07
N LYS A 36 15.64 23.19 6.58
CA LYS A 36 16.04 23.90 5.37
C LYS A 36 15.38 23.26 4.15
N ILE A 37 14.50 23.98 3.48
CA ILE A 37 13.66 23.42 2.41
C ILE A 37 14.48 22.87 1.24
N SER A 38 15.59 23.53 0.90
CA SER A 38 16.51 23.13 -0.17
C SER A 38 17.39 21.93 0.19
N ARG A 39 17.48 21.57 1.47
CA ARG A 39 18.28 20.43 1.98
C ARG A 39 17.41 19.34 2.60
N LEU A 40 16.09 19.48 2.49
CA LEU A 40 15.14 18.54 3.08
C LEU A 40 15.24 17.17 2.43
N HIS A 41 15.45 17.10 1.12
CA HIS A 41 15.81 15.87 0.40
C HIS A 41 16.97 16.16 -0.55
N ALA A 42 17.99 15.30 -0.53
CA ALA A 42 19.20 15.45 -1.35
C ALA A 42 18.92 15.43 -2.86
N GLY A 43 17.82 14.81 -3.31
CA GLY A 43 17.39 14.78 -4.71
C GLY A 43 16.65 16.04 -5.19
N ALA A 44 16.40 17.01 -4.31
CA ALA A 44 15.70 18.24 -4.67
C ALA A 44 16.57 19.16 -5.54
N THR A 45 15.99 19.75 -6.59
CA THR A 45 16.69 20.62 -7.54
C THR A 45 15.98 21.95 -7.71
N LEU A 46 16.69 23.06 -7.53
CA LEU A 46 16.19 24.41 -7.79
C LEU A 46 16.52 24.83 -9.22
N GLU A 47 15.51 24.94 -10.06
CA GLU A 47 15.65 25.35 -11.47
C GLU A 47 14.71 26.50 -11.79
N ASN A 48 15.24 27.59 -12.36
CA ASN A 48 14.46 28.78 -12.74
C ASN A 48 13.56 29.33 -11.62
N GLY A 49 14.01 29.26 -10.36
CA GLY A 49 13.25 29.73 -9.19
C GLY A 49 12.16 28.77 -8.71
N VAL A 50 12.10 27.55 -9.26
CA VAL A 50 11.19 26.48 -8.87
C VAL A 50 11.98 25.36 -8.23
N LEU A 51 11.68 25.02 -6.98
CA LEU A 51 12.27 23.87 -6.32
C LEU A 51 11.42 22.63 -6.65
N LYS A 52 12.02 21.67 -7.35
CA LYS A 52 11.41 20.39 -7.70
C LYS A 52 12.00 19.31 -6.82
N ASP A 53 11.16 18.41 -6.34
CA ASP A 53 11.59 17.29 -5.52
C ASP A 53 10.71 16.06 -5.79
N ARG A 54 11.26 14.86 -5.65
CA ARG A 54 10.57 13.60 -5.92
C ARG A 54 11.33 12.43 -5.31
N ALA A 55 10.59 11.40 -4.93
CA ALA A 55 11.19 10.12 -4.56
C ALA A 55 10.18 8.98 -4.77
N GLN A 56 10.72 7.78 -4.93
CA GLN A 56 9.97 6.53 -4.93
C GLN A 56 10.76 5.50 -4.12
N VAL A 57 10.05 4.58 -3.48
CA VAL A 57 10.72 3.53 -2.70
C VAL A 57 11.29 2.43 -3.60
N SER A 58 12.48 1.95 -3.26
CA SER A 58 13.12 0.83 -3.94
C SER A 58 12.36 -0.48 -3.74
N LYS A 59 11.86 -0.70 -2.53
CA LYS A 59 10.91 -1.77 -2.22
C LYS A 59 9.49 -1.27 -2.46
N VAL A 60 8.96 -1.57 -3.63
CA VAL A 60 7.56 -1.30 -3.96
C VAL A 60 6.65 -2.10 -3.02
N PRO A 61 5.74 -1.47 -2.26
CA PRO A 61 4.76 -2.19 -1.46
C PRO A 61 3.86 -3.01 -2.39
N TRP A 62 3.58 -4.25 -2.01
CA TRP A 62 2.89 -5.14 -2.91
C TRP A 62 1.37 -4.90 -2.99
N VAL A 63 0.81 -5.11 -4.19
CA VAL A 63 -0.63 -5.02 -4.44
C VAL A 63 -1.39 -6.13 -3.76
N GLY A 64 -2.63 -5.83 -3.37
CA GLY A 64 -3.52 -6.84 -2.83
C GLY A 64 -4.93 -6.32 -2.62
N SER A 65 -5.69 -7.13 -1.91
CA SER A 65 -7.03 -6.79 -1.45
C SER A 65 -7.00 -6.65 0.07
N TRP A 66 -7.96 -5.89 0.61
CA TRP A 66 -8.10 -5.73 2.05
C TRP A 66 -8.85 -6.89 2.72
N TRP A 67 -9.14 -7.99 2.00
CA TRP A 67 -9.84 -9.17 2.53
C TRP A 67 -11.10 -8.76 3.31
N ALA A 68 -12.11 -8.29 2.58
CA ALA A 68 -13.29 -7.69 3.17
C ALA A 68 -14.01 -8.64 4.13
N TYR A 69 -14.46 -8.12 5.29
CA TYR A 69 -15.21 -8.92 6.25
C TYR A 69 -16.53 -9.42 5.67
N ARG A 70 -17.11 -8.67 4.72
CA ARG A 70 -18.31 -9.12 4.00
C ARG A 70 -18.09 -10.38 3.16
N SER A 71 -16.85 -10.67 2.78
CA SER A 71 -16.52 -11.92 2.10
C SER A 71 -16.05 -13.01 3.07
N ASN A 72 -16.12 -12.79 4.38
CA ASN A 72 -15.50 -13.62 5.42
C ASN A 72 -13.96 -13.51 5.48
N GLY A 73 -13.39 -12.38 5.07
CA GLY A 73 -11.96 -12.13 5.20
C GLY A 73 -11.11 -13.23 4.56
N ILE A 74 -10.10 -13.78 5.25
CA ILE A 74 -9.27 -14.88 4.71
C ILE A 74 -9.95 -16.26 4.74
N ALA A 75 -11.19 -16.35 5.22
CA ALA A 75 -12.02 -17.55 5.11
C ALA A 75 -12.87 -17.55 3.82
N ASP A 76 -12.72 -16.54 2.96
CA ASP A 76 -13.30 -16.48 1.62
C ASP A 76 -12.67 -17.49 0.65
N CYS A 77 -13.48 -18.06 -0.24
CA CYS A 77 -12.95 -18.73 -1.44
C CYS A 77 -12.80 -17.72 -2.56
N TRP A 78 -11.69 -17.02 -2.51
CA TRP A 78 -11.35 -15.98 -3.47
C TRP A 78 -11.22 -16.50 -4.92
N ASP A 79 -10.93 -17.79 -5.10
CA ASP A 79 -10.76 -18.46 -6.40
C ASP A 79 -12.09 -18.91 -7.04
N GLU A 80 -13.22 -18.75 -6.33
CA GLU A 80 -14.55 -19.01 -6.86
C GLU A 80 -15.25 -17.73 -7.33
N TYR A 81 -15.82 -17.79 -8.54
CA TYR A 81 -16.57 -16.67 -9.09
C TYR A 81 -17.78 -16.29 -8.22
N GLY A 82 -17.68 -15.13 -7.55
CA GLY A 82 -18.74 -14.57 -6.70
C GLY A 82 -18.46 -14.65 -5.18
N GLY A 83 -17.34 -15.23 -4.76
CA GLY A 83 -17.05 -15.50 -3.35
C GLY A 83 -18.00 -16.54 -2.76
N GLY A 84 -17.66 -17.12 -1.60
CA GLY A 84 -18.43 -18.23 -1.05
C GLY A 84 -18.25 -18.43 0.44
N ASP A 85 -19.30 -18.94 1.10
CA ASP A 85 -19.26 -19.38 2.49
C ASP A 85 -18.49 -20.70 2.63
N CYS A 86 -17.19 -20.70 2.31
CA CYS A 86 -16.36 -21.91 2.27
C CYS A 86 -16.12 -22.54 3.63
N TYR A 87 -16.37 -21.78 4.70
CA TYR A 87 -16.47 -22.35 6.02
C TYR A 87 -17.63 -23.37 6.15
N LYS A 88 -18.59 -23.42 5.21
CA LYS A 88 -19.67 -24.42 5.16
C LYS A 88 -19.35 -25.68 4.34
N ASP A 89 -18.34 -25.63 3.48
CA ASP A 89 -18.04 -26.70 2.51
C ASP A 89 -16.61 -27.21 2.68
N GLU A 90 -16.46 -28.48 3.04
CA GLU A 90 -15.16 -29.14 3.24
C GLU A 90 -14.38 -29.40 1.94
N THR A 91 -15.06 -29.35 0.80
CA THR A 91 -14.44 -29.57 -0.52
C THR A 91 -13.77 -28.31 -1.07
N LYS A 92 -14.07 -27.15 -0.47
CA LYS A 92 -13.55 -25.85 -0.86
C LYS A 92 -12.61 -25.33 0.20
N LEU A 93 -11.46 -24.83 -0.23
CA LEU A 93 -10.40 -24.43 0.68
C LEU A 93 -10.07 -22.94 0.51
N SER A 94 -10.62 -22.13 1.40
CA SER A 94 -10.14 -20.78 1.63
C SER A 94 -8.70 -20.79 2.18
N PRO A 95 -7.97 -19.66 2.13
CA PRO A 95 -6.66 -19.54 2.76
C PRO A 95 -6.67 -20.03 4.22
N ALA A 96 -7.64 -19.60 5.03
CA ALA A 96 -7.76 -20.04 6.42
C ALA A 96 -7.93 -21.57 6.55
N ALA A 97 -8.77 -22.18 5.70
CA ALA A 97 -9.00 -23.63 5.72
C ALA A 97 -7.76 -24.42 5.28
N LYS A 98 -7.00 -23.94 4.27
CA LYS A 98 -5.71 -24.54 3.89
C LYS A 98 -4.72 -24.53 5.05
N LEU A 99 -4.67 -23.43 5.79
CA LEU A 99 -3.80 -23.29 6.95
C LEU A 99 -4.20 -24.25 8.07
N ASP A 100 -5.50 -24.37 8.36
CA ASP A 100 -6.00 -25.32 9.36
C ASP A 100 -5.78 -26.77 8.93
N ARG A 101 -5.86 -27.09 7.64
CA ARG A 101 -5.52 -28.43 7.11
C ARG A 101 -4.05 -28.74 7.31
N TRP A 102 -3.16 -27.80 6.97
CA TRP A 102 -1.72 -27.97 7.13
C TRP A 102 -1.29 -28.13 8.59
N LEU A 103 -2.00 -27.48 9.52
CA LEU A 103 -1.73 -27.55 10.96
C LEU A 103 -2.51 -28.67 11.68
N ASP A 104 -3.18 -29.56 10.95
CA ASP A 104 -3.97 -30.67 11.50
C ASP A 104 -5.08 -30.19 12.48
N ARG A 105 -5.75 -29.10 12.08
CA ARG A 105 -6.87 -28.46 12.80
C ARG A 105 -8.19 -28.49 12.03
N GLU A 106 -8.18 -28.78 10.74
CA GLU A 106 -9.38 -28.71 9.90
C GLU A 106 -10.56 -29.54 10.44
N ALA A 107 -10.28 -30.75 10.95
CA ALA A 107 -11.33 -31.61 11.51
C ALA A 107 -12.00 -31.04 12.77
N ARG A 108 -11.46 -29.96 13.35
CA ARG A 108 -12.00 -29.28 14.54
C ARG A 108 -12.97 -28.16 14.18
N ILE A 109 -13.00 -27.71 12.92
CA ILE A 109 -13.84 -26.59 12.48
C ILE A 109 -15.32 -26.94 12.70
N ASP A 110 -16.01 -26.21 13.57
CA ASP A 110 -17.47 -26.34 13.77
C ASP A 110 -18.24 -25.61 12.65
N ARG A 111 -18.24 -26.22 11.46
CA ARG A 111 -18.87 -25.65 10.26
C ARG A 111 -20.36 -25.39 10.43
N GLN A 112 -21.07 -26.29 11.11
CA GLN A 112 -22.51 -26.15 11.35
C GLN A 112 -22.79 -25.05 12.38
N GLY A 113 -22.05 -25.03 13.49
CA GLY A 113 -22.17 -23.98 14.49
C GLY A 113 -21.88 -22.59 13.93
N LEU A 114 -20.85 -22.47 13.08
CA LEU A 114 -20.56 -21.22 12.35
C LEU A 114 -21.71 -20.83 11.41
N ALA A 115 -22.27 -21.78 10.66
CA ALA A 115 -23.38 -21.49 9.74
C ALA A 115 -24.62 -20.99 10.51
N ASP A 116 -24.95 -21.64 11.62
CA ASP A 116 -26.08 -21.27 12.47
C ASP A 116 -25.84 -19.93 13.19
N TYR A 117 -24.60 -19.66 13.62
CA TYR A 117 -24.22 -18.38 14.22
C TYR A 117 -24.40 -17.22 13.25
N VAL A 118 -23.81 -17.32 12.05
CA VAL A 118 -23.88 -16.28 11.02
C VAL A 118 -25.32 -16.05 10.57
N ALA A 119 -26.13 -17.10 10.44
CA ALA A 119 -27.55 -16.97 10.14
C ALA A 119 -28.29 -16.17 11.23
N GLY A 120 -28.01 -16.42 12.51
CA GLY A 120 -28.61 -15.67 13.61
C GLY A 120 -28.13 -14.21 13.68
N ILE A 121 -26.87 -13.93 13.34
CA ILE A 121 -26.35 -12.54 13.24
C ILE A 121 -27.06 -11.76 12.14
N ALA A 122 -27.40 -12.39 11.01
CA ALA A 122 -28.14 -11.74 9.93
C ALA A 122 -29.49 -11.17 10.39
N ASP A 123 -30.17 -11.83 11.36
CA ASP A 123 -31.41 -11.35 11.95
C ASP A 123 -31.21 -10.18 12.94
N ILE A 124 -30.02 -10.09 13.56
CA ILE A 124 -29.63 -9.01 14.50
C ILE A 124 -29.22 -7.74 13.74
N ASN A 125 -28.60 -7.88 12.57
CA ASN A 125 -28.02 -6.76 11.80
C ASN A 125 -28.98 -5.59 11.51
N PRO A 126 -30.25 -5.81 11.14
CA PRO A 126 -31.22 -4.71 11.00
C PRO A 126 -31.44 -3.93 12.30
N LEU A 127 -31.48 -4.62 13.45
CA LEU A 127 -31.64 -3.99 14.77
C LEU A 127 -30.39 -3.20 15.16
N ALA A 128 -29.21 -3.75 14.90
CA ALA A 128 -27.94 -3.09 15.14
C ALA A 128 -27.80 -1.80 14.32
N SER A 129 -28.22 -1.84 13.04
CA SER A 129 -28.23 -0.68 12.15
C SER A 129 -29.15 0.42 12.67
N GLU A 130 -30.37 0.08 13.10
CA GLU A 130 -31.30 1.04 13.73
C GLU A 130 -30.69 1.66 15.01
N ARG A 131 -30.02 0.85 15.83
CA ARG A 131 -29.35 1.31 17.05
C ARG A 131 -28.25 2.34 16.75
N VAL A 132 -27.45 2.15 15.69
CA VAL A 132 -26.42 3.11 15.26
C VAL A 132 -27.05 4.45 14.85
N ASP A 133 -28.15 4.43 14.09
CA ASP A 133 -28.85 5.65 13.70
C ASP A 133 -29.42 6.41 14.91
N LEU A 134 -29.91 5.68 15.92
CA LEU A 134 -30.34 6.26 17.19
C LEU A 134 -29.19 6.91 17.94
N ILE A 135 -28.00 6.28 18.01
CA ILE A 135 -26.81 6.87 18.63
C ILE A 135 -26.49 8.22 18.00
N ARG A 136 -26.49 8.30 16.65
CA ARG A 136 -26.21 9.55 15.93
C ARG A 136 -27.23 10.64 16.27
N ARG A 137 -28.52 10.32 16.31
CA ARG A 137 -29.58 11.28 16.69
C ARG A 137 -29.46 11.72 18.15
N LEU A 138 -29.19 10.78 19.06
CA LEU A 138 -29.03 11.03 20.49
C LEU A 138 -27.81 11.89 20.79
N ASN A 139 -26.67 11.65 20.14
CA ASN A 139 -25.46 12.47 20.30
C ASN A 139 -25.71 13.93 19.91
N ARG A 140 -26.37 14.17 18.77
CA ARG A 140 -26.79 15.53 18.37
C ARG A 140 -27.73 16.16 19.40
N TRP A 141 -28.70 15.38 19.90
CA TRP A 141 -29.63 15.88 20.91
C TRP A 141 -28.92 16.24 22.22
N ILE A 142 -27.98 15.41 22.70
CA ILE A 142 -27.19 15.63 23.91
C ILE A 142 -26.37 16.92 23.79
N ALA A 143 -25.71 17.13 22.65
CA ALA A 143 -24.94 18.35 22.39
C ALA A 143 -25.81 19.61 22.46
N GLN A 144 -27.05 19.54 21.97
CA GLN A 144 -28.01 20.65 21.99
C GLN A 144 -28.74 20.83 23.34
N ASN A 145 -28.71 19.83 24.22
CA ASN A 145 -29.46 19.80 25.47
C ASN A 145 -28.58 19.42 26.68
N PRO A 146 -27.52 20.19 26.98
CA PRO A 146 -26.60 19.85 28.06
C PRO A 146 -27.32 19.73 29.40
N GLY A 147 -27.03 18.66 30.14
CA GLY A 147 -27.58 18.40 31.48
C GLY A 147 -29.00 17.79 31.51
N LYS A 148 -29.64 17.56 30.37
CA LYS A 148 -30.90 16.78 30.30
C LYS A 148 -30.61 15.29 30.12
N ASP A 149 -31.48 14.43 30.65
CA ASP A 149 -31.34 12.98 30.47
C ASP A 149 -31.89 12.55 29.11
N TRP A 150 -30.99 12.09 28.24
CA TRP A 150 -31.35 11.60 26.91
C TRP A 150 -32.26 10.37 26.94
N ARG A 151 -32.23 9.59 28.04
CA ARG A 151 -33.02 8.36 28.19
C ARG A 151 -34.52 8.61 28.25
N GLU A 152 -34.93 9.83 28.59
CA GLU A 152 -36.34 10.20 28.66
C GLU A 152 -36.96 10.50 27.28
N THR A 153 -36.11 10.74 26.26
CA THR A 153 -36.54 10.96 24.87
C THR A 153 -37.10 9.68 24.24
N ASP A 154 -37.89 9.81 23.18
CA ASP A 154 -38.43 8.65 22.46
C ASP A 154 -37.31 7.83 21.79
N ASP A 155 -36.33 8.51 21.19
CA ASP A 155 -35.11 7.87 20.67
C ASP A 155 -34.33 7.16 21.79
N GLY A 156 -34.24 7.75 22.98
CA GLY A 156 -33.53 7.17 24.12
C GLY A 156 -34.18 5.89 24.63
N LYS A 157 -35.52 5.87 24.72
CA LYS A 157 -36.29 4.67 25.08
C LYS A 157 -36.14 3.58 24.02
N ARG A 158 -36.25 3.94 22.73
CA ARG A 158 -36.08 2.99 21.62
C ARG A 158 -34.67 2.39 21.60
N TYR A 159 -33.64 3.21 21.86
CA TYR A 159 -32.26 2.74 21.98
C TYR A 159 -32.10 1.68 23.09
N LEU A 160 -32.67 1.93 24.27
CA LEU A 160 -32.61 0.97 25.39
C LEU A 160 -33.37 -0.33 25.08
N GLU A 161 -34.54 -0.23 24.46
CA GLU A 161 -35.33 -1.38 24.02
C GLU A 161 -34.55 -2.23 23.00
N LEU A 162 -34.04 -1.61 21.94
CA LEU A 162 -33.23 -2.30 20.92
C LEU A 162 -31.98 -2.93 21.50
N THR A 163 -31.31 -2.24 22.43
CA THR A 163 -30.13 -2.77 23.09
C THR A 163 -30.47 -4.08 23.81
N GLN A 164 -31.57 -4.11 24.57
CA GLN A 164 -32.00 -5.34 25.24
C GLN A 164 -32.39 -6.45 24.24
N GLN A 165 -33.13 -6.10 23.17
CA GLN A 165 -33.52 -7.06 22.14
C GLN A 165 -32.32 -7.71 21.45
N ILE A 166 -31.29 -6.92 21.13
CA ILE A 166 -30.04 -7.41 20.54
C ILE A 166 -29.33 -8.36 21.52
N GLU A 167 -29.18 -7.98 22.79
CA GLU A 167 -28.55 -8.84 23.80
C GLU A 167 -29.30 -10.16 24.00
N ASP A 168 -30.63 -10.12 24.04
CA ASP A 168 -31.47 -11.32 24.17
C ASP A 168 -31.31 -12.26 22.96
N GLN A 169 -31.27 -11.72 21.73
CA GLN A 169 -31.03 -12.51 20.53
C GLN A 169 -29.61 -13.09 20.50
N LYS A 170 -28.60 -12.31 20.88
CA LYS A 170 -27.21 -12.77 20.98
C LYS A 170 -27.06 -13.91 22.00
N ALA A 171 -27.79 -13.86 23.10
CA ALA A 171 -27.80 -14.93 24.10
C ALA A 171 -28.38 -16.26 23.58
N MET A 172 -29.15 -16.24 22.48
CA MET A 172 -29.70 -17.42 21.83
C MET A 172 -28.81 -18.00 20.72
N LEU A 173 -27.78 -17.27 20.28
CA LEU A 173 -26.86 -17.75 19.25
C LEU A 173 -26.10 -19.00 19.73
N PRO A 174 -25.78 -19.94 18.81
CA PRO A 174 -24.94 -21.08 19.15
C PRO A 174 -23.58 -20.59 19.67
N LYS A 175 -23.03 -21.31 20.65
CA LYS A 175 -21.66 -21.07 21.10
C LYS A 175 -20.73 -21.88 20.23
N VAL A 176 -19.84 -21.19 19.51
CA VAL A 176 -18.77 -21.79 18.73
C VAL A 176 -17.47 -21.59 19.49
N ASP A 177 -16.80 -22.68 19.83
CA ASP A 177 -15.45 -22.63 20.39
C ASP A 177 -14.47 -22.21 19.28
N VAL A 178 -13.58 -21.26 19.57
CA VAL A 178 -12.67 -20.71 18.57
C VAL A 178 -11.32 -21.39 18.71
N ASP A 179 -11.08 -22.45 17.93
CA ASP A 179 -9.88 -23.30 17.99
C ASP A 179 -9.10 -23.36 16.66
N THR A 180 -9.62 -22.70 15.63
CA THR A 180 -9.11 -22.72 14.26
C THR A 180 -9.02 -21.33 13.65
N ALA A 181 -8.23 -21.18 12.58
CA ALA A 181 -8.14 -19.91 11.86
C ALA A 181 -9.48 -19.56 11.19
N VAL A 182 -10.19 -20.56 10.65
CA VAL A 182 -11.52 -20.37 10.04
C VAL A 182 -12.55 -19.84 11.04
N GLU A 183 -12.65 -20.44 12.23
CA GLU A 183 -13.60 -19.98 13.25
C GLU A 183 -13.29 -18.57 13.72
N PHE A 184 -12.02 -18.28 13.97
CA PHE A 184 -11.61 -16.94 14.39
C PHE A 184 -11.98 -15.92 13.31
N GLU A 185 -11.68 -16.22 12.06
CA GLU A 185 -11.92 -15.34 10.93
C GLU A 185 -13.40 -15.04 10.73
N VAL A 186 -14.25 -16.07 10.67
CA VAL A 186 -15.69 -15.89 10.44
C VAL A 186 -16.34 -15.07 11.57
N LEU A 187 -15.92 -15.29 12.81
CA LEU A 187 -16.52 -14.66 13.99
C LEU A 187 -15.98 -13.26 14.29
N ASN A 188 -14.70 -12.99 13.97
CA ASN A 188 -14.04 -11.72 14.32
C ASN A 188 -13.72 -10.86 13.10
N HIS A 189 -13.57 -11.43 11.91
CA HIS A 189 -13.18 -10.71 10.69
C HIS A 189 -14.06 -11.10 9.48
N GLY A 190 -15.29 -11.54 9.76
CA GLY A 190 -16.20 -12.06 8.74
C GLY A 190 -17.65 -11.65 8.95
N ASN A 191 -18.57 -12.33 8.27
CA ASN A 191 -20.01 -12.06 8.38
C ASN A 191 -20.62 -12.43 9.75
N GLY A 192 -19.86 -13.07 10.65
CA GLY A 192 -20.27 -13.26 12.04
C GLY A 192 -20.22 -11.99 12.88
N GLN A 193 -19.58 -10.93 12.40
CA GLN A 193 -19.58 -9.63 13.04
C GLN A 193 -20.94 -8.92 12.94
N GLU A 194 -21.30 -8.17 13.98
CA GLU A 194 -22.53 -7.38 14.01
C GLU A 194 -22.37 -6.09 13.20
N GLY A 195 -23.25 -5.86 12.23
CA GLY A 195 -23.32 -4.60 11.49
C GLY A 195 -22.21 -4.38 10.47
N VAL A 196 -21.57 -5.45 9.97
CA VAL A 196 -20.45 -5.37 9.00
C VAL A 196 -20.78 -4.43 7.84
N GLU A 197 -20.00 -3.37 7.69
CA GLU A 197 -20.13 -2.44 6.56
C GLU A 197 -19.27 -2.90 5.37
N GLY A 198 -19.59 -2.41 4.17
CA GLY A 198 -18.92 -2.87 2.94
C GLY A 198 -17.43 -2.54 2.86
N TRP A 199 -16.96 -1.59 3.67
CA TRP A 199 -15.56 -1.16 3.72
C TRP A 199 -14.75 -1.82 4.83
N TRP A 200 -15.39 -2.60 5.72
CA TRP A 200 -14.68 -3.26 6.81
C TRP A 200 -13.77 -4.36 6.26
N GLY A 201 -12.52 -4.34 6.72
CA GLY A 201 -11.55 -5.39 6.48
C GLY A 201 -10.16 -5.02 6.94
N HIS A 202 -9.17 -5.70 6.39
CA HIS A 202 -7.79 -5.74 6.83
C HIS A 202 -6.90 -4.69 6.15
N CYS A 203 -7.44 -3.55 5.70
CA CYS A 203 -6.67 -2.57 4.90
C CYS A 203 -5.41 -2.07 5.62
N ASN A 204 -5.50 -1.88 6.95
CA ASN A 204 -4.35 -1.52 7.80
C ASN A 204 -3.28 -2.60 7.79
N ALA A 205 -3.68 -3.86 7.89
CA ALA A 205 -2.76 -4.98 8.02
C ALA A 205 -2.14 -5.36 6.68
N TRP A 206 -2.95 -5.36 5.61
CA TRP A 206 -2.47 -5.46 4.24
C TRP A 206 -1.43 -4.38 3.95
N SER A 207 -1.72 -3.11 4.27
CA SER A 207 -0.76 -2.01 4.07
C SER A 207 0.54 -2.23 4.83
N ALA A 208 0.48 -2.70 6.08
CA ALA A 208 1.68 -3.02 6.84
C ALA A 208 2.48 -4.17 6.23
N ALA A 209 1.82 -5.27 5.89
CA ALA A 209 2.43 -6.44 5.27
C ALA A 209 3.06 -6.10 3.91
N ALA A 210 2.37 -5.31 3.08
CA ALA A 210 2.84 -4.76 1.81
C ALA A 210 4.15 -4.00 1.96
N VAL A 211 4.23 -3.13 2.98
CA VAL A 211 5.42 -2.34 3.27
C VAL A 211 6.55 -3.19 3.84
N MET A 212 6.25 -4.19 4.68
CA MET A 212 7.25 -4.85 5.53
C MET A 212 7.74 -6.19 4.99
N ASP A 213 6.87 -7.03 4.44
CA ASP A 213 7.22 -8.36 3.94
C ASP A 213 7.55 -8.35 2.44
N PRO A 214 8.40 -9.27 1.94
CA PRO A 214 8.57 -9.46 0.51
C PRO A 214 7.24 -9.93 -0.11
N GLU A 215 7.00 -9.56 -1.37
CA GLU A 215 5.81 -10.04 -2.08
C GLU A 215 5.88 -11.56 -2.26
N PRO A 216 4.84 -12.32 -1.88
CA PRO A 216 4.69 -13.70 -2.31
C PRO A 216 4.42 -13.74 -3.81
N ARG A 217 5.31 -14.38 -4.58
CA ARG A 217 5.22 -14.42 -6.05
C ARG A 217 5.17 -15.81 -6.65
N HIS A 218 5.36 -16.83 -5.82
CA HIS A 218 5.39 -18.22 -6.25
C HIS A 218 4.53 -19.07 -5.32
N SER A 219 3.88 -20.08 -5.89
CA SER A 219 3.22 -21.11 -5.09
C SER A 219 4.25 -21.96 -4.36
N THR A 220 3.92 -22.41 -3.15
CA THR A 220 4.74 -23.34 -2.37
C THR A 220 3.88 -24.52 -1.92
N THR A 221 4.38 -25.74 -2.10
CA THR A 221 3.71 -26.95 -1.60
C THR A 221 4.40 -27.43 -0.34
N VAL A 222 3.66 -27.52 0.78
CA VAL A 222 4.14 -28.07 2.06
C VAL A 222 3.21 -29.18 2.49
N ASP A 223 3.77 -30.36 2.79
CA ASP A 223 3.02 -31.55 3.22
C ASP A 223 1.85 -31.93 2.28
N GLY A 224 2.04 -31.69 0.97
CA GLY A 224 1.05 -31.99 -0.08
C GLY A 224 -0.07 -30.95 -0.22
N ILE A 225 0.02 -29.81 0.46
CA ILE A 225 -0.91 -28.68 0.34
C ILE A 225 -0.21 -27.55 -0.41
N GLU A 226 -0.79 -27.12 -1.52
CA GLU A 226 -0.31 -25.97 -2.29
C GLU A 226 -0.85 -24.65 -1.73
N PHE A 227 0.05 -23.71 -1.50
CA PHE A 227 -0.24 -22.34 -1.11
C PHE A 227 0.13 -21.40 -2.24
N SER A 228 -0.85 -20.75 -2.83
CA SER A 228 -0.69 -19.75 -3.88
C SER A 228 -0.17 -18.41 -3.32
N PRO A 229 0.31 -17.49 -4.17
CA PRO A 229 0.59 -16.11 -3.77
C PRO A 229 -0.54 -15.44 -3.00
N ALA A 230 -1.79 -15.65 -3.42
CA ALA A 230 -2.97 -15.10 -2.74
C ALA A 230 -3.12 -15.65 -1.32
N ASP A 231 -2.93 -16.96 -1.12
CA ASP A 231 -3.01 -17.58 0.21
C ASP A 231 -1.97 -16.98 1.16
N VAL A 232 -0.73 -16.83 0.68
CA VAL A 232 0.36 -16.25 1.48
C VAL A 232 0.11 -14.77 1.77
N LYS A 233 -0.40 -13.99 0.80
CA LYS A 233 -0.81 -12.59 1.03
C LYS A 233 -1.91 -12.49 2.09
N ALA A 234 -2.86 -13.43 2.11
CA ALA A 234 -3.87 -13.53 3.16
C ALA A 234 -3.23 -13.73 4.54
N TYR A 235 -2.30 -14.69 4.66
CA TYR A 235 -1.66 -14.98 5.94
C TYR A 235 -0.79 -13.86 6.47
N LEU A 236 -0.01 -13.21 5.60
CA LEU A 236 0.76 -12.05 5.99
C LEU A 236 -0.18 -10.92 6.42
N THR A 237 -1.24 -10.66 5.67
CA THR A 237 -2.24 -9.66 6.03
C THR A 237 -2.82 -9.92 7.43
N GLU A 238 -3.27 -11.13 7.74
CA GLU A 238 -3.76 -11.45 9.09
C GLU A 238 -2.70 -11.23 10.18
N ALA A 239 -1.49 -11.72 9.95
CA ALA A 239 -0.39 -11.65 10.92
C ALA A 239 0.05 -10.21 11.25
N TRP A 240 -0.31 -9.23 10.41
CA TRP A 240 -0.02 -7.82 10.64
C TRP A 240 -1.18 -7.04 11.26
N MET A 241 -2.30 -7.69 11.65
CA MET A 241 -3.47 -6.98 12.20
C MET A 241 -3.19 -6.17 13.47
N GLU A 242 -2.33 -6.66 14.36
CA GLU A 242 -1.98 -5.99 15.62
C GLU A 242 -0.50 -5.65 15.76
N HIS A 243 0.09 -5.20 14.66
CA HIS A 243 1.49 -4.83 14.61
C HIS A 243 1.83 -3.54 15.41
N ARG A 244 3.12 -3.33 15.67
CA ARG A 244 3.62 -2.08 16.25
C ARG A 244 3.77 -1.04 15.16
N SER A 245 3.26 0.16 15.39
CA SER A 245 3.38 1.29 14.48
C SER A 245 3.73 2.58 15.21
N SER A 246 4.27 3.53 14.44
CA SER A 246 4.43 4.93 14.85
C SER A 246 3.41 5.77 14.09
N PHE A 247 2.56 6.49 14.81
CA PHE A 247 1.49 7.32 14.22
C PHE A 247 1.86 8.80 14.20
N PHE A 248 1.39 9.46 13.16
CA PHE A 248 1.46 10.90 12.96
C PHE A 248 0.05 11.38 12.54
N GLY A 249 -0.50 12.35 13.29
CA GLY A 249 -1.93 12.66 13.22
C GLY A 249 -2.76 11.69 14.07
N SER A 250 -4.05 11.98 14.14
CA SER A 250 -5.08 11.25 14.87
C SER A 250 -6.29 11.04 13.95
N ARG A 251 -7.23 10.20 14.38
CA ARG A 251 -8.42 9.92 13.57
C ARG A 251 -9.44 11.05 13.74
N ALA A 252 -9.95 11.59 12.65
CA ALA A 252 -11.07 12.52 12.65
C ALA A 252 -12.41 11.78 12.54
N ASP A 253 -13.11 11.59 13.66
CA ASP A 253 -14.50 11.10 13.66
C ASP A 253 -15.48 12.25 13.38
N HIS A 254 -15.47 12.76 12.15
CA HIS A 254 -16.24 13.93 11.74
C HIS A 254 -17.51 13.57 10.94
N ASP A 255 -18.61 14.31 11.15
CA ASP A 255 -19.75 14.33 10.24
C ASP A 255 -19.45 15.29 9.08
N PRO A 256 -19.21 14.80 7.85
CA PRO A 256 -18.79 15.63 6.72
C PRO A 256 -19.84 16.66 6.26
N THR A 257 -21.02 16.67 6.89
CA THR A 257 -22.09 17.63 6.61
C THR A 257 -22.17 18.80 7.61
N ASP A 258 -21.37 18.79 8.68
CA ASP A 258 -21.41 19.82 9.73
C ASP A 258 -20.14 20.70 9.71
N GLU A 259 -20.19 21.86 9.02
CA GLU A 259 -19.06 22.80 8.95
C GLU A 259 -18.54 23.28 10.32
N SER A 260 -19.30 23.12 11.40
CA SER A 260 -18.89 23.53 12.75
C SER A 260 -17.96 22.53 13.45
N ASP A 261 -17.78 21.34 12.88
CA ASP A 261 -17.01 20.22 13.44
C ASP A 261 -15.63 20.04 12.74
N MET A 262 -15.16 21.09 12.04
CA MET A 262 -13.78 21.25 11.55
C MET A 262 -12.80 21.59 12.71
N ASP A 263 -12.75 20.74 13.72
CA ASP A 263 -11.91 20.89 14.93
C ASP A 263 -10.40 20.60 14.64
N VAL A 264 -9.55 20.72 15.65
CA VAL A 264 -8.10 20.45 15.61
C VAL A 264 -7.77 19.07 15.02
N ALA A 265 -8.63 18.06 15.18
CA ALA A 265 -8.47 16.74 14.55
C ALA A 265 -8.48 16.80 13.01
N PHE A 266 -9.18 17.75 12.40
CA PHE A 266 -9.13 17.98 10.95
C PHE A 266 -7.80 18.59 10.48
N LYS A 267 -7.08 19.24 11.40
CA LYS A 267 -5.83 19.99 11.16
C LYS A 267 -4.60 19.27 11.67
N ASP A 268 -4.76 18.07 12.23
CA ASP A 268 -3.67 17.39 12.91
C ASP A 268 -2.60 16.90 11.94
N VAL A 269 -2.87 16.67 10.65
CA VAL A 269 -1.81 16.61 9.63
C VAL A 269 -1.65 17.99 8.98
N THR A 270 -0.68 18.76 9.47
CA THR A 270 -0.37 20.08 8.91
C THR A 270 0.34 19.97 7.56
N PRO A 271 0.20 20.95 6.67
CA PRO A 271 0.92 20.97 5.39
C PRO A 271 2.44 20.85 5.54
N ALA A 272 3.03 21.58 6.50
CA ALA A 272 4.46 21.48 6.78
C ALA A 272 4.83 20.06 7.20
N ALA A 273 3.99 19.41 8.00
CA ALA A 273 4.23 18.06 8.46
C ALA A 273 4.21 17.03 7.37
N PHE A 274 3.15 17.06 6.58
CA PHE A 274 3.00 16.25 5.41
C PHE A 274 4.24 16.37 4.51
N HIS A 275 4.64 17.60 4.17
CA HIS A 275 5.78 17.84 3.29
C HIS A 275 7.10 17.27 3.83
N ILE A 276 7.41 17.57 5.10
CA ILE A 276 8.64 17.11 5.75
C ILE A 276 8.66 15.59 5.86
N PHE A 277 7.53 14.98 6.24
CA PHE A 277 7.45 13.53 6.44
C PHE A 277 7.64 12.77 5.12
N PHE A 278 6.98 13.18 4.04
CA PHE A 278 7.15 12.56 2.72
C PHE A 278 8.60 12.64 2.23
N ALA A 279 9.23 13.81 2.32
CA ALA A 279 10.61 14.00 1.87
C ALA A 279 11.63 13.22 2.72
N ASP A 280 11.43 13.17 4.04
CA ASP A 280 12.31 12.42 4.94
C ASP A 280 12.15 10.91 4.79
N GLN A 281 10.91 10.38 4.76
CA GLN A 281 10.68 8.94 4.69
C GLN A 281 10.99 8.37 3.30
N LEU A 282 10.44 8.95 2.23
CA LEU A 282 10.62 8.42 0.88
C LEU A 282 11.95 8.88 0.28
N GLY A 283 12.26 10.17 0.38
CA GLY A 283 13.45 10.76 -0.23
C GLY A 283 14.74 10.33 0.47
N ASN A 284 14.86 10.61 1.77
CA ASN A 284 16.13 10.34 2.48
C ASN A 284 16.26 8.92 3.01
N LYS A 285 15.16 8.29 3.40
CA LYS A 285 15.19 6.99 4.10
C LYS A 285 14.85 5.81 3.21
N ASP A 286 14.35 6.04 1.99
CA ASP A 286 13.88 4.98 1.08
C ASP A 286 12.88 4.04 1.80
N LYS A 287 11.90 4.64 2.49
CA LYS A 287 10.91 3.94 3.31
C LYS A 287 9.49 4.33 2.95
N SER A 288 8.72 3.31 2.59
CA SER A 288 7.27 3.42 2.49
C SER A 288 6.65 3.49 3.88
N PHE A 289 5.53 4.20 3.95
CA PHE A 289 4.65 4.30 5.10
C PHE A 289 3.20 4.24 4.61
N VAL A 290 2.26 4.30 5.55
CA VAL A 290 0.82 4.15 5.27
C VAL A 290 0.12 5.45 5.57
N ILE A 291 -0.86 5.81 4.75
CA ILE A 291 -1.76 6.95 4.98
C ILE A 291 -3.19 6.49 5.13
N ASP A 292 -4.00 7.24 5.88
CA ASP A 292 -5.43 7.28 5.60
C ASP A 292 -5.68 8.26 4.46
N ARG A 293 -6.17 7.75 3.33
CA ARG A 293 -6.38 8.59 2.15
C ARG A 293 -7.58 9.53 2.27
N TYR A 294 -8.42 9.47 3.30
CA TYR A 294 -9.57 10.38 3.43
C TYR A 294 -9.70 10.96 4.84
N THR A 295 -10.02 12.25 4.93
CA THR A 295 -10.47 12.88 6.17
C THR A 295 -11.97 12.61 6.33
N GLY A 296 -12.34 11.51 7.01
CA GLY A 296 -13.74 11.12 7.17
C GLY A 296 -13.94 9.93 8.11
N SER A 297 -15.20 9.50 8.26
CA SER A 297 -15.55 8.44 9.23
C SER A 297 -15.09 7.04 8.83
N GLN A 298 -14.91 6.79 7.53
CA GLN A 298 -14.32 5.57 7.00
C GLN A 298 -12.81 5.73 6.92
N VAL A 299 -12.10 4.73 7.43
CA VAL A 299 -10.63 4.70 7.44
C VAL A 299 -10.14 3.82 6.30
N TRP A 300 -9.30 4.39 5.42
CA TRP A 300 -8.76 3.68 4.26
C TRP A 300 -7.23 3.77 4.22
N ASN A 301 -6.59 2.71 4.71
CA ASN A 301 -5.13 2.62 4.77
C ASN A 301 -4.54 2.25 3.42
N GLN A 302 -3.60 3.06 2.92
CA GLN A 302 -2.90 2.83 1.66
C GLN A 302 -1.39 3.00 1.81
N PRO A 303 -0.57 2.05 1.31
CA PRO A 303 0.88 2.17 1.38
C PRO A 303 1.39 3.12 0.27
N ILE A 304 2.23 4.07 0.67
CA ILE A 304 2.78 5.08 -0.24
C ILE A 304 3.92 4.51 -1.08
N ARG A 305 3.81 4.68 -2.39
CA ARG A 305 4.86 4.29 -3.34
C ARG A 305 5.84 5.42 -3.63
N ALA A 306 5.33 6.63 -3.85
CA ALA A 306 6.14 7.73 -4.34
C ALA A 306 5.49 9.10 -4.10
N TYR A 307 6.27 10.16 -4.30
CA TYR A 307 5.76 11.51 -4.43
C TYR A 307 6.54 12.31 -5.47
N GLN A 308 5.89 13.35 -5.98
CA GLN A 308 6.48 14.43 -6.77
C GLN A 308 6.00 15.75 -6.20
N THR A 309 6.88 16.74 -6.09
CA THR A 309 6.52 18.05 -5.59
C THR A 309 7.20 19.17 -6.38
N LYS A 310 6.46 20.26 -6.52
CA LYS A 310 6.89 21.52 -7.11
C LYS A 310 6.61 22.64 -6.12
N ILE A 311 7.62 23.46 -5.84
CA ILE A 311 7.55 24.55 -4.87
C ILE A 311 7.94 25.85 -5.58
N GLU A 312 7.07 26.85 -5.49
CA GLU A 312 7.20 28.12 -6.20
C GLU A 312 6.97 29.29 -5.24
N PRO A 313 7.71 30.40 -5.35
CA PRO A 313 7.37 31.63 -4.63
C PRO A 313 5.93 32.05 -4.96
N LEU A 314 5.13 32.36 -3.93
CA LEU A 314 3.75 32.77 -4.13
C LEU A 314 3.65 34.17 -4.77
N TYR A 315 4.65 35.01 -4.52
CA TYR A 315 4.74 36.38 -5.04
C TYR A 315 5.96 36.55 -5.94
N GLN A 316 5.87 37.48 -6.89
CA GLN A 316 7.01 37.83 -7.72
C GLN A 316 8.05 38.61 -6.91
N GLY A 317 9.32 38.23 -7.10
CA GLY A 317 10.44 38.76 -6.32
C GLY A 317 10.45 38.22 -4.89
N ASP A 318 11.56 38.47 -4.19
CA ASP A 318 11.78 38.08 -2.79
C ASP A 318 10.97 38.98 -1.84
N THR A 319 9.65 39.06 -2.06
CA THR A 319 8.74 39.94 -1.32
C THR A 319 8.25 39.22 -0.06
N PRO A 320 8.57 39.71 1.14
CA PRO A 320 8.05 39.12 2.36
C PRO A 320 6.60 39.55 2.66
N GLU A 321 5.91 38.75 3.45
CA GLU A 321 4.59 39.04 4.01
C GLU A 321 4.60 38.93 5.53
N ARG A 322 3.82 39.77 6.22
CA ARG A 322 3.60 39.63 7.66
C ARG A 322 2.45 38.67 7.94
N ARG A 323 2.74 37.56 8.63
CA ARG A 323 1.74 36.55 9.01
C ARG A 323 1.85 36.17 10.47
N ARG A 324 0.71 35.86 11.09
CA ARG A 324 0.68 35.21 12.40
C ARG A 324 0.93 33.73 12.21
N ILE A 325 1.94 33.21 12.89
CA ILE A 325 2.42 31.85 12.68
C ILE A 325 1.95 30.96 13.84
N THR A 326 1.25 29.87 13.50
CA THR A 326 0.98 28.76 14.42
C THR A 326 1.88 27.59 14.05
N GLN A 327 2.32 26.85 15.07
CA GLN A 327 3.09 25.63 14.95
C GLN A 327 2.45 24.54 15.80
N THR A 328 2.17 23.40 15.20
CA THR A 328 1.65 22.21 15.85
C THR A 328 2.81 21.29 16.22
N VAL A 329 2.87 20.91 17.50
CA VAL A 329 3.86 19.96 18.01
C VAL A 329 3.14 18.66 18.34
N TYR A 330 3.63 17.56 17.80
CA TYR A 330 3.05 16.23 17.99
C TYR A 330 3.66 15.54 19.20
N GLY A 331 2.80 15.12 20.12
CA GLY A 331 3.21 14.25 21.21
C GLY A 331 3.51 12.83 20.72
N TRP A 332 4.13 12.00 21.57
CA TRP A 332 4.42 10.58 21.29
C TRP A 332 3.18 9.75 20.90
N ARG A 333 1.97 10.22 21.24
CA ARG A 333 0.69 9.57 20.92
C ARG A 333 -0.02 10.15 19.69
N GLY A 334 0.60 11.08 18.95
CA GLY A 334 0.00 11.73 17.79
C GLY A 334 -0.86 12.95 18.11
N GLU A 335 -1.18 13.21 19.38
CA GLU A 335 -1.94 14.40 19.81
C GLU A 335 -1.14 15.69 19.48
N GLY A 336 -1.68 16.50 18.57
CA GLY A 336 -1.12 17.79 18.20
C GLY A 336 -1.42 18.88 19.22
N GLN A 337 -0.41 19.67 19.59
CA GLN A 337 -0.56 20.87 20.41
C GLN A 337 -0.14 22.10 19.63
N GLU A 338 -1.09 22.99 19.36
CA GLU A 338 -0.81 24.26 18.70
C GLU A 338 -0.07 25.23 19.62
N ARG A 339 0.93 25.89 19.05
CA ARG A 339 1.70 26.97 19.66
C ARG A 339 1.68 28.17 18.73
N ASP A 340 1.18 29.29 19.22
CA ASP A 340 1.29 30.58 18.54
C ASP A 340 2.72 31.14 18.68
N LEU A 341 3.36 31.42 17.55
CA LEU A 341 4.69 32.02 17.44
C LEU A 341 4.63 33.53 17.19
N GLY A 342 3.43 34.11 17.10
CA GLY A 342 3.17 35.52 16.88
C GLY A 342 3.34 35.95 15.42
N GLU A 343 3.32 37.25 15.19
CA GLU A 343 3.53 37.82 13.86
C GLU A 343 5.00 37.78 13.43
N ARG A 344 5.25 37.17 12.27
CA ARG A 344 6.57 37.07 11.64
C ARG A 344 6.51 37.61 10.23
N GLU A 345 7.66 38.09 9.76
CA GLU A 345 7.90 38.32 8.35
C GLU A 345 8.31 36.97 7.73
N VAL A 346 7.64 36.56 6.66
CA VAL A 346 7.84 35.26 6.00
C VAL A 346 7.81 35.40 4.49
N TYR A 347 8.32 34.39 3.78
CA TYR A 347 8.30 34.29 2.33
C TYR A 347 7.39 33.12 1.93
N PRO A 348 6.13 33.37 1.56
CA PRO A 348 5.20 32.31 1.22
C PRO A 348 5.57 31.60 -0.08
N VAL A 349 5.44 30.29 -0.09
CA VAL A 349 5.59 29.44 -1.26
C VAL A 349 4.34 28.62 -1.49
N LEU A 350 3.94 28.49 -2.75
CA LEU A 350 2.94 27.54 -3.18
C LEU A 350 3.62 26.20 -3.43
N VAL A 351 3.09 25.15 -2.81
CA VAL A 351 3.55 23.78 -2.98
C VAL A 351 2.46 22.97 -3.66
N THR A 352 2.84 22.26 -4.71
CA THR A 352 1.98 21.31 -5.41
C THR A 352 2.65 19.93 -5.31
N THR A 353 2.04 19.01 -4.57
CA THR A 353 2.57 17.66 -4.36
C THR A 353 1.60 16.62 -4.89
N THR A 354 2.07 15.74 -5.76
CA THR A 354 1.36 14.52 -6.15
C THR A 354 1.90 13.34 -5.36
N ILE A 355 1.03 12.63 -4.66
CA ILE A 355 1.35 11.40 -3.95
C ILE A 355 0.82 10.20 -4.71
N HIS A 356 1.59 9.12 -4.73
CA HIS A 356 1.26 7.86 -5.38
C HIS A 356 1.14 6.77 -4.30
N TRP A 357 0.03 6.05 -4.27
CA TRP A 357 -0.17 4.92 -3.37
C TRP A 357 -0.63 3.68 -4.13
N ILE A 358 -0.40 2.51 -3.55
CA ILE A 358 -0.85 1.25 -4.12
C ILE A 358 -2.35 1.13 -3.96
N THR A 359 -3.06 0.83 -5.04
CA THR A 359 -4.51 0.66 -5.06
C THR A 359 -4.93 -0.62 -4.35
N ASP A 360 -6.04 -0.55 -3.62
CA ASP A 360 -6.71 -1.66 -2.98
C ASP A 360 -7.78 -2.30 -3.88
N GLY A 361 -8.19 -3.52 -3.55
CA GLY A 361 -9.29 -4.22 -4.25
C GLY A 361 -8.92 -4.85 -5.59
N LEU A 362 -7.63 -5.05 -5.82
CA LEU A 362 -7.15 -5.88 -6.93
C LEU A 362 -7.38 -7.36 -6.64
N PRO A 363 -7.36 -8.23 -7.66
CA PRO A 363 -7.42 -9.69 -7.45
C PRO A 363 -6.41 -10.15 -6.39
N HIS A 364 -6.81 -11.13 -5.58
CA HIS A 364 -6.00 -11.57 -4.43
C HIS A 364 -4.63 -12.15 -4.83
N ASP A 365 -4.54 -12.68 -6.05
CA ASP A 365 -3.34 -13.25 -6.67
C ASP A 365 -2.58 -12.26 -7.56
N ALA A 366 -3.07 -11.02 -7.72
CA ALA A 366 -2.42 -10.01 -8.54
C ALA A 366 -0.98 -9.79 -8.06
N LEU A 367 -0.02 -9.80 -8.99
CA LEU A 367 1.37 -9.51 -8.69
C LEU A 367 1.69 -8.05 -8.94
N THR A 368 2.54 -7.50 -8.10
CA THR A 368 2.96 -6.10 -8.19
C THR A 368 3.79 -5.93 -9.43
N VAL A 369 3.42 -4.95 -10.26
CA VAL A 369 4.23 -4.56 -11.40
C VAL A 369 5.42 -3.75 -10.86
N GLU A 370 6.59 -4.38 -10.91
CA GLU A 370 7.84 -3.79 -10.41
C GLU A 370 8.20 -2.52 -11.17
N ASN A 371 7.97 -2.51 -12.50
CA ASN A 371 8.54 -1.51 -13.40
C ASN A 371 7.49 -0.72 -14.17
N ILE A 372 6.92 0.28 -13.50
CA ILE A 372 6.22 1.35 -14.16
C ILE A 372 7.03 2.62 -13.93
N ASN A 373 7.65 3.07 -15.03
CA ASN A 373 8.42 4.29 -15.27
C ASN A 373 8.51 5.24 -14.06
N ASP A 374 9.74 5.59 -13.72
CA ASP A 374 10.08 6.74 -12.89
C ASP A 374 9.06 7.87 -13.07
N VAL A 375 8.84 8.60 -11.99
CA VAL A 375 8.13 9.88 -11.96
C VAL A 375 8.83 10.95 -12.87
N ASP A 376 9.71 10.53 -13.79
CA ASP A 376 10.76 11.35 -14.40
C ASP A 376 10.42 12.05 -15.71
N ASP A 377 9.44 11.62 -16.49
CA ASP A 377 9.23 12.24 -17.80
C ASP A 377 7.97 13.11 -17.82
N GLU A 378 8.25 14.40 -17.68
CA GLU A 378 7.44 15.60 -17.90
C GLU A 378 6.84 16.24 -16.64
N ASP A 379 6.90 17.58 -16.60
CA ASP A 379 6.20 18.48 -15.65
C ASP A 379 4.66 18.36 -15.73
N GLU A 380 4.16 17.25 -16.29
CA GLU A 380 2.76 16.89 -16.32
C GLU A 380 2.38 16.29 -14.97
N PHE A 381 1.67 17.08 -14.18
CA PHE A 381 0.73 16.57 -13.18
C PHE A 381 -0.36 15.80 -13.94
N ALA A 382 -0.01 14.59 -14.37
CA ALA A 382 -0.75 13.83 -15.36
C ALA A 382 -2.16 13.51 -14.84
N ASP A 383 -3.11 13.44 -15.79
CA ASP A 383 -4.48 13.04 -15.52
C ASP A 383 -4.51 11.67 -14.78
N ALA A 384 -5.36 11.55 -13.75
CA ALA A 384 -5.40 10.38 -12.89
C ALA A 384 -5.62 9.07 -13.67
N TRP A 385 -6.34 9.12 -14.80
CA TRP A 385 -6.55 7.97 -15.69
C TRP A 385 -5.35 7.63 -16.57
N ALA A 386 -4.53 8.61 -16.93
CA ALA A 386 -3.26 8.35 -17.59
C ALA A 386 -2.30 7.62 -16.63
N ILE A 387 -2.29 8.04 -15.36
CA ILE A 387 -1.48 7.39 -14.34
C ILE A 387 -1.99 5.98 -14.03
N ARG A 388 -3.28 5.79 -13.76
CA ARG A 388 -3.84 4.44 -13.57
C ARG A 388 -3.47 3.46 -14.70
N ARG A 389 -3.65 3.86 -15.96
CA ARG A 389 -3.21 3.04 -17.11
C ARG A 389 -1.71 2.82 -17.19
N LYS A 390 -0.91 3.83 -16.80
CA LYS A 390 0.56 3.72 -16.72
C LYS A 390 0.92 2.59 -15.75
N TYR A 391 0.21 2.48 -14.63
CA TYR A 391 0.47 1.51 -13.56
C TYR A 391 -0.43 0.26 -13.56
N ASP A 392 -1.08 -0.08 -14.69
CA ASP A 392 -2.00 -1.22 -14.79
C ASP A 392 -3.09 -1.24 -13.69
N ASP A 393 -3.62 -0.05 -13.39
CA ASP A 393 -4.58 0.25 -12.33
C ASP A 393 -4.10 -0.06 -10.89
N GLN A 394 -2.82 -0.39 -10.70
CA GLN A 394 -2.23 -0.72 -9.39
C GLN A 394 -1.81 0.48 -8.55
N VAL A 395 -1.80 1.68 -9.12
CA VAL A 395 -1.40 2.91 -8.44
C VAL A 395 -2.43 3.99 -8.69
N GLU A 396 -2.85 4.61 -7.58
CA GLU A 396 -3.67 5.80 -7.55
C GLU A 396 -2.84 7.01 -7.15
N VAL A 397 -3.35 8.18 -7.53
CA VAL A 397 -2.69 9.44 -7.23
C VAL A 397 -3.63 10.48 -6.66
N ARG A 398 -3.02 11.43 -5.95
CA ARG A 398 -3.68 12.68 -5.60
C ARG A 398 -2.71 13.83 -5.65
N THR A 399 -3.13 14.92 -6.27
CA THR A 399 -2.41 16.19 -6.24
C THR A 399 -3.00 17.09 -5.17
N LEU A 400 -2.14 17.55 -4.27
CA LEU A 400 -2.44 18.45 -3.16
C LEU A 400 -1.74 19.77 -3.39
N THR A 401 -2.46 20.86 -3.18
CA THR A 401 -1.90 22.20 -3.17
C THR A 401 -1.97 22.78 -1.77
N TYR A 402 -0.89 23.40 -1.32
CA TYR A 402 -0.81 24.02 -0.02
C TYR A 402 0.23 25.13 0.00
N GLU A 403 0.13 25.98 1.00
CA GLU A 403 1.02 27.10 1.20
C GLU A 403 1.94 26.79 2.38
N LEU A 404 3.25 26.94 2.18
CA LEU A 404 4.24 26.94 3.26
C LEU A 404 4.83 28.34 3.39
N TRP A 405 5.42 28.61 4.54
CA TRP A 405 6.10 29.87 4.82
C TRP A 405 7.56 29.61 5.11
N LEU A 406 8.43 30.42 4.50
CA LEU A 406 9.87 30.33 4.68
C LEU A 406 10.41 31.52 5.48
N THR A 407 11.49 31.31 6.22
CA THR A 407 12.21 32.38 6.95
C THR A 407 13.00 33.30 6.03
N ARG A 408 13.34 32.84 4.82
CA ARG A 408 14.10 33.53 3.77
C ARG A 408 13.50 33.18 2.40
N PRO A 409 13.83 33.91 1.32
CA PRO A 409 13.38 33.56 -0.03
C PRO A 409 13.76 32.13 -0.43
N LEU A 410 12.96 31.48 -1.28
CA LEU A 410 13.16 30.07 -1.68
C LEU A 410 14.55 29.77 -2.25
N GLY A 411 15.17 30.75 -2.93
CA GLY A 411 16.51 30.62 -3.51
C GLY A 411 17.66 30.71 -2.50
N ASP A 412 17.37 31.06 -1.24
CA ASP A 412 18.35 31.12 -0.17
C ASP A 412 18.58 29.71 0.43
N GLU A 413 19.85 29.29 0.53
CA GLU A 413 20.19 27.96 1.04
C GLU A 413 19.85 27.76 2.53
N ASP A 414 19.64 28.86 3.26
CA ASP A 414 19.25 28.87 4.66
C ASP A 414 17.74 29.16 4.84
N ALA A 415 16.92 29.04 3.78
CA ALA A 415 15.48 29.16 3.89
C ALA A 415 14.88 27.97 4.65
N GLU A 416 14.30 28.24 5.83
CA GLU A 416 13.68 27.23 6.71
C GLU A 416 12.16 27.31 6.64
N ILE A 417 11.50 26.14 6.66
CA ILE A 417 10.03 26.07 6.80
C ILE A 417 9.64 26.52 8.22
N ILE A 418 8.75 27.51 8.31
CA ILE A 418 8.26 28.07 9.59
C ILE A 418 6.73 27.99 9.70
N GLY A 419 6.25 27.38 10.79
CA GLY A 419 4.82 27.19 11.05
C GLY A 419 4.19 26.01 10.29
N ASP A 420 2.88 25.87 10.46
CA ASP A 420 2.12 24.72 9.95
C ASP A 420 1.81 24.80 8.45
N GLY A 421 1.76 26.01 7.89
CA GLY A 421 1.26 26.24 6.54
C GLY A 421 -0.27 26.20 6.47
N VAL A 422 -0.81 26.25 5.24
CA VAL A 422 -2.26 26.21 4.99
C VAL A 422 -2.58 25.32 3.80
N TRP A 423 -3.45 24.33 3.98
CA TRP A 423 -4.01 23.55 2.87
C TRP A 423 -4.78 24.47 1.91
N LYS A 424 -4.46 24.40 0.62
CA LYS A 424 -5.15 25.14 -0.45
C LYS A 424 -5.90 24.12 -1.28
N HIS A 425 -7.09 23.71 -0.86
CA HIS A 425 -7.83 22.68 -1.58
C HIS A 425 -8.17 23.15 -3.01
N ALA A 426 -7.84 22.35 -4.02
CA ALA A 426 -8.13 22.65 -5.42
C ALA A 426 -9.63 22.47 -5.78
N ASN A 427 -10.43 21.87 -4.88
CA ASN A 427 -11.85 21.61 -5.08
C ASN A 427 -12.67 22.24 -3.92
N PRO A 428 -13.51 23.27 -4.19
CA PRO A 428 -14.36 23.91 -3.18
C PRO A 428 -15.49 23.03 -2.64
N LEU A 429 -15.67 21.80 -3.13
CA LEU A 429 -16.71 20.86 -2.68
C LEU A 429 -16.17 19.68 -1.84
N GLY A 430 -14.85 19.61 -1.58
CA GLY A 430 -14.23 18.45 -0.93
C GLY A 430 -13.34 18.83 0.24
N ASN A 431 -13.90 18.94 1.44
CA ASN A 431 -13.14 19.06 2.68
C ASN A 431 -12.46 17.73 3.10
N GLN A 432 -12.25 16.76 2.19
CA GLN A 432 -11.71 15.42 2.51
C GLN A 432 -10.42 15.08 1.73
N ASN A 433 -9.69 16.09 1.29
CA ASN A 433 -8.69 15.93 0.23
C ASN A 433 -7.27 15.67 0.73
N HIS A 434 -6.89 16.01 1.97
CA HIS A 434 -5.57 15.66 2.51
C HIS A 434 -5.64 14.37 3.35
N PRO A 435 -4.53 13.66 3.58
CA PRO A 435 -4.53 12.50 4.47
C PRO A 435 -4.94 12.87 5.90
N ASP A 436 -5.76 12.03 6.54
CA ASP A 436 -6.19 12.22 7.95
C ASP A 436 -5.03 11.94 8.91
N PHE A 437 -4.33 10.83 8.70
CA PHE A 437 -3.14 10.48 9.45
C PHE A 437 -2.16 9.69 8.58
N MET A 438 -0.92 9.59 9.06
CA MET A 438 0.16 8.82 8.44
C MET A 438 0.81 7.94 9.51
N TRP A 439 1.20 6.73 9.18
CA TRP A 439 1.84 5.84 10.14
C TRP A 439 2.85 4.90 9.51
N GLN A 440 3.87 4.57 10.29
CA GLN A 440 4.95 3.67 9.89
C GLN A 440 4.81 2.33 10.61
N PRO A 441 4.65 1.20 9.91
CA PRO A 441 4.83 -0.12 10.53
C PRO A 441 6.28 -0.29 11.00
N LEU A 442 6.47 -0.78 12.22
CA LEU A 442 7.78 -0.92 12.85
C LEU A 442 8.29 -2.36 12.85
N ALA A 443 7.44 -3.30 13.28
CA ALA A 443 7.76 -4.72 13.33
C ALA A 443 6.50 -5.55 13.55
N GLN A 444 6.51 -6.76 13.00
CA GLN A 444 5.62 -7.83 13.42
C GLN A 444 6.04 -8.29 14.82
N GLY A 445 5.07 -8.67 15.64
CA GLY A 445 5.30 -9.29 16.93
C GLY A 445 3.98 -9.69 17.57
N ALA A 446 4.05 -10.30 18.76
CA ALA A 446 2.87 -10.83 19.41
C ALA A 446 1.72 -9.81 19.51
N ALA A 447 0.53 -10.28 19.13
CA ALA A 447 -0.76 -9.63 19.31
C ALA A 447 -0.90 -8.94 20.67
N ARG A 448 -1.52 -7.76 20.69
CA ARG A 448 -1.63 -6.90 21.88
C ARG A 448 -3.06 -6.76 22.41
N ARG A 449 -4.08 -6.92 21.57
CA ARG A 449 -5.50 -6.71 21.90
C ARG A 449 -6.39 -7.86 21.42
N ASN A 450 -5.80 -9.00 21.05
CA ASN A 450 -6.48 -10.24 20.64
C ASN A 450 -7.35 -10.08 19.38
N TYR A 451 -7.05 -9.10 18.54
CA TYR A 451 -7.71 -8.89 17.26
C TYR A 451 -6.97 -9.54 16.09
N GLU A 452 -5.67 -9.82 16.22
CA GLU A 452 -4.93 -10.63 15.25
C GLU A 452 -5.38 -12.10 15.38
N ASN A 453 -5.57 -12.78 14.24
CA ASN A 453 -5.92 -14.19 14.21
C ASN A 453 -4.77 -15.03 14.82
N PRO A 454 -4.92 -15.54 16.06
CA PRO A 454 -3.82 -16.17 16.80
C PRO A 454 -3.45 -17.54 16.22
N TYR A 455 -4.24 -18.03 15.27
CA TYR A 455 -4.07 -19.31 14.61
C TYR A 455 -3.21 -19.21 13.34
N VAL A 456 -2.74 -18.02 12.98
CA VAL A 456 -1.84 -17.74 11.85
C VAL A 456 -0.38 -17.67 12.34
N PRO A 457 0.44 -18.71 12.10
CA PRO A 457 1.79 -18.78 12.65
C PRO A 457 2.80 -18.03 11.77
N TYR A 458 2.89 -16.70 11.90
CA TYR A 458 3.73 -15.83 11.06
C TYR A 458 5.15 -16.36 10.82
N GLU A 459 5.86 -16.75 11.88
CA GLU A 459 7.25 -17.25 11.77
C GLU A 459 7.35 -18.51 10.89
N ARG A 460 6.36 -19.42 10.97
CA ARG A 460 6.34 -20.62 10.13
C ARG A 460 5.97 -20.30 8.70
N ILE A 461 5.01 -19.39 8.48
CA ILE A 461 4.63 -18.95 7.13
C ILE A 461 5.86 -18.35 6.42
N VAL A 462 6.58 -17.44 7.09
CA VAL A 462 7.78 -16.81 6.54
C VAL A 462 8.91 -17.81 6.29
N ALA A 463 9.06 -18.83 7.14
CA ALA A 463 10.14 -19.80 7.03
C ALA A 463 9.87 -20.94 6.04
N GLU A 464 8.61 -21.36 5.90
CA GLU A 464 8.26 -22.63 5.22
C GLU A 464 7.43 -22.42 3.95
N ILE A 465 6.66 -21.32 3.84
CA ILE A 465 5.73 -21.09 2.73
C ILE A 465 6.19 -19.91 1.87
N LEU A 466 6.46 -18.76 2.49
CA LEU A 466 6.84 -17.51 1.81
C LEU A 466 8.09 -17.59 0.93
N PRO A 467 9.16 -18.36 1.25
CA PRO A 467 10.38 -18.34 0.44
C PRO A 467 10.13 -18.71 -1.02
N GLY A 468 8.99 -19.35 -1.32
CA GLY A 468 8.67 -19.81 -2.66
C GLY A 468 9.64 -20.92 -3.02
N THR A 469 9.26 -22.18 -2.84
CA THR A 469 9.98 -23.17 -3.62
C THR A 469 9.66 -22.90 -5.07
N ILE A 470 10.65 -22.47 -5.87
CA ILE A 470 10.72 -22.98 -7.25
C ILE A 470 10.75 -24.47 -7.02
N GLU A 471 9.60 -25.15 -7.03
CA GLU A 471 9.65 -26.58 -7.08
C GLU A 471 10.47 -26.85 -8.34
N GLN A 472 11.66 -27.42 -8.16
CA GLN A 472 12.29 -28.20 -9.21
C GLN A 472 11.31 -29.34 -9.47
N VAL A 473 10.21 -29.03 -10.15
CA VAL A 473 9.47 -30.00 -10.92
C VAL A 473 10.56 -30.58 -11.81
N ALA A 474 10.94 -31.83 -11.54
CA ALA A 474 11.69 -32.62 -12.50
C ALA A 474 11.09 -32.27 -13.86
N PRO A 475 11.90 -31.76 -14.82
CA PRO A 475 11.43 -30.95 -15.93
C PRO A 475 10.10 -31.53 -16.40
N PRO A 476 8.99 -30.76 -16.35
CA PRO A 476 7.68 -31.30 -16.66
C PRO A 476 7.87 -32.11 -17.92
N THR A 477 7.48 -33.38 -17.88
CA THR A 477 7.40 -34.16 -19.12
C THR A 477 6.58 -33.26 -20.04
N PRO A 478 7.16 -32.73 -21.13
CA PRO A 478 6.62 -31.53 -21.75
C PRO A 478 5.15 -31.76 -22.04
N SER A 479 4.26 -31.07 -21.32
CA SER A 479 3.03 -30.66 -21.96
C SER A 479 3.51 -29.72 -23.05
N GLU A 480 3.25 -30.10 -24.31
CA GLU A 480 3.80 -29.44 -25.48
C GLU A 480 3.32 -27.98 -25.54
N GLY A 481 4.05 -27.07 -24.89
CA GLY A 481 3.93 -25.64 -25.13
C GLY A 481 4.21 -25.38 -26.61
N LEU A 482 3.41 -24.50 -27.23
CA LEU A 482 3.61 -24.16 -28.63
C LEU A 482 4.85 -23.26 -28.71
N VAL A 483 5.92 -23.78 -29.31
CA VAL A 483 7.18 -23.06 -29.51
C VAL A 483 7.30 -22.67 -30.97
N PHE A 484 7.48 -21.39 -31.23
CA PHE A 484 7.82 -20.88 -32.54
C PHE A 484 9.13 -20.10 -32.46
N GLU A 485 9.92 -20.16 -33.53
CA GLU A 485 11.21 -19.49 -33.58
C GLU A 485 11.45 -18.81 -34.92
N SER A 486 12.18 -17.70 -34.88
CA SER A 486 12.83 -17.12 -36.03
C SER A 486 14.33 -17.21 -35.84
N THR A 487 15.02 -17.71 -36.86
CA THR A 487 16.49 -17.80 -36.92
C THR A 487 17.09 -16.81 -37.92
N GLU A 488 16.26 -15.89 -38.42
CA GLU A 488 16.69 -14.84 -39.33
C GLU A 488 17.57 -13.83 -38.58
N ARG A 489 18.73 -13.54 -39.19
CA ARG A 489 19.73 -12.65 -38.62
C ARG A 489 19.58 -11.24 -39.17
N PHE A 490 19.66 -10.27 -38.27
CA PHE A 490 19.58 -8.87 -38.62
C PHE A 490 20.61 -8.02 -37.88
N GLU A 491 21.33 -7.17 -38.62
CA GLU A 491 22.17 -6.13 -38.01
C GLU A 491 21.28 -5.10 -37.30
N ILE A 492 21.65 -4.74 -36.07
CA ILE A 492 20.97 -3.70 -35.29
C ILE A 492 21.70 -2.38 -35.60
N PRO A 493 21.04 -1.38 -36.23
CA PRO A 493 21.71 -0.12 -36.54
C PRO A 493 21.96 0.70 -35.27
N ASP A 494 23.20 1.19 -35.12
CA ASP A 494 23.68 2.03 -34.00
C ASP A 494 22.91 3.35 -33.92
N ASN A 495 22.47 3.71 -32.71
CA ASN A 495 21.73 4.94 -32.41
C ASN A 495 20.56 5.26 -33.36
N ASP A 496 19.88 4.23 -33.89
CA ASP A 496 18.77 4.40 -34.83
C ASP A 496 17.45 3.96 -34.23
N ARG A 497 16.55 4.94 -34.08
CA ARG A 497 15.18 4.72 -33.59
C ARG A 497 14.32 3.87 -34.51
N SER A 498 14.73 3.67 -35.77
CA SER A 498 14.04 2.78 -36.71
C SER A 498 14.20 1.30 -36.31
N GLY A 499 15.35 0.96 -35.72
CA GLY A 499 15.72 -0.38 -35.26
C GLY A 499 15.59 -1.45 -36.34
N VAL A 500 15.53 -2.70 -35.89
CA VAL A 500 15.28 -3.85 -36.75
C VAL A 500 14.04 -4.63 -36.32
N ARG A 501 13.46 -5.38 -37.26
CA ARG A 501 12.17 -6.08 -37.07
C ARG A 501 12.28 -7.51 -37.57
N SER A 502 11.85 -8.46 -36.74
CA SER A 502 11.70 -9.87 -37.09
C SER A 502 10.25 -10.31 -36.82
N VAL A 503 9.69 -11.14 -37.69
CA VAL A 503 8.29 -11.59 -37.62
C VAL A 503 8.23 -13.10 -37.49
N ILE A 504 7.36 -13.58 -36.61
CA ILE A 504 6.92 -14.98 -36.50
C ILE A 504 5.42 -15.01 -36.77
N THR A 505 4.97 -15.86 -37.68
CA THR A 505 3.53 -16.09 -37.96
C THR A 505 3.09 -17.36 -37.27
N VAL A 506 2.03 -17.26 -36.46
CA VAL A 506 1.42 -18.37 -35.72
C VAL A 506 0.04 -18.65 -36.30
N GLU A 507 -0.24 -19.89 -36.70
CA GLU A 507 -1.52 -20.28 -37.33
C GLU A 507 -2.51 -20.87 -36.32
N GLU A 508 -1.97 -21.41 -35.24
CA GLU A 508 -2.67 -22.00 -34.10
C GLU A 508 -3.50 -20.93 -33.40
N ASP A 509 -4.77 -21.24 -33.15
CA ASP A 509 -5.77 -20.34 -32.57
C ASP A 509 -6.16 -20.86 -31.17
N VAL A 510 -5.31 -20.55 -30.20
CA VAL A 510 -5.44 -20.99 -28.80
C VAL A 510 -5.39 -19.75 -27.90
N GLU A 511 -6.12 -19.74 -26.80
CA GLU A 511 -6.02 -18.66 -25.81
C GLU A 511 -4.66 -18.69 -25.10
N ILE A 512 -4.06 -17.52 -24.91
CA ILE A 512 -2.76 -17.39 -24.26
C ILE A 512 -2.96 -17.39 -22.74
N HIS A 513 -2.48 -18.43 -22.07
CA HIS A 513 -2.40 -18.48 -20.61
C HIS A 513 -1.03 -18.03 -20.07
N SER A 514 0.02 -18.24 -20.85
CA SER A 514 1.36 -17.71 -20.59
C SER A 514 2.09 -17.42 -21.89
N LEU A 515 3.02 -16.46 -21.84
CA LEU A 515 3.81 -16.04 -22.99
C LEU A 515 5.24 -15.73 -22.55
N THR A 516 6.21 -16.43 -23.11
CA THR A 516 7.64 -16.16 -22.89
C THR A 516 8.32 -15.89 -24.23
N VAL A 517 9.12 -14.82 -24.29
CA VAL A 517 9.99 -14.49 -25.42
C VAL A 517 11.43 -14.73 -25.02
N ILE A 518 12.19 -15.43 -25.86
CA ILE A 518 13.63 -15.66 -25.65
C ILE A 518 14.38 -15.04 -26.82
N PRO A 519 14.87 -13.79 -26.69
CA PRO A 519 15.72 -13.18 -27.70
C PRO A 519 17.07 -13.90 -27.77
N SER A 520 17.70 -13.88 -28.94
CA SER A 520 19.11 -14.22 -29.12
C SER A 520 19.77 -13.02 -29.79
N ILE A 521 20.33 -12.13 -28.98
CA ILE A 521 20.94 -10.89 -29.46
C ILE A 521 22.39 -10.85 -28.97
N THR A 522 23.32 -10.60 -29.90
CA THR A 522 24.71 -10.29 -29.58
C THR A 522 24.91 -8.79 -29.60
N HIS A 523 25.40 -8.22 -28.49
CA HIS A 523 25.61 -6.78 -28.34
C HIS A 523 26.61 -6.50 -27.22
N THR A 524 27.51 -5.52 -27.39
CA THR A 524 28.54 -5.17 -26.39
C THR A 524 27.92 -4.68 -25.08
N TYR A 525 26.84 -3.89 -25.15
CA TYR A 525 26.14 -3.40 -23.97
C TYR A 525 24.64 -3.59 -24.12
N LYS A 526 24.09 -4.59 -23.43
CA LYS A 526 22.66 -4.89 -23.51
C LYS A 526 21.78 -3.76 -22.96
N GLY A 527 22.34 -2.89 -22.13
CA GLY A 527 21.72 -1.66 -21.66
C GLY A 527 21.37 -0.66 -22.77
N ASP A 528 21.98 -0.73 -23.95
CA ASP A 528 21.66 0.22 -25.02
C ASP A 528 20.40 -0.16 -25.81
N LEU A 529 19.96 -1.41 -25.63
CA LEU A 529 18.88 -2.00 -26.40
C LEU A 529 17.50 -1.79 -25.77
N GLU A 530 16.55 -1.40 -26.60
CA GLU A 530 15.11 -1.52 -26.35
C GLU A 530 14.53 -2.64 -27.22
N ILE A 531 13.80 -3.57 -26.61
CA ILE A 531 13.12 -4.68 -27.29
C ILE A 531 11.62 -4.53 -27.10
N THR A 532 10.88 -4.54 -28.20
CA THR A 532 9.43 -4.41 -28.23
C THR A 532 8.80 -5.61 -28.95
N LEU A 533 7.82 -6.24 -28.33
CA LEU A 533 6.97 -7.23 -28.97
C LEU A 533 5.69 -6.57 -29.48
N ARG A 534 5.20 -7.01 -30.65
CA ARG A 534 3.95 -6.55 -31.23
C ARG A 534 3.11 -7.71 -31.71
N LYS A 535 1.80 -7.58 -31.52
CA LYS A 535 0.78 -8.43 -32.12
C LYS A 535 -0.35 -7.57 -32.66
N GLY A 536 -0.58 -7.60 -33.97
CA GLY A 536 -1.53 -6.70 -34.63
C GLY A 536 -1.22 -5.21 -34.35
N ARG A 537 -2.16 -4.50 -33.72
CA ARG A 537 -2.00 -3.09 -33.32
C ARG A 537 -1.39 -2.88 -31.92
N ARG A 538 -1.27 -3.94 -31.12
CA ARG A 538 -0.79 -3.87 -29.73
C ARG A 538 0.72 -4.01 -29.70
N TRP A 539 1.39 -3.08 -29.05
CA TRP A 539 2.84 -3.05 -28.86
C TRP A 539 3.16 -3.08 -27.37
N LYS A 540 4.20 -3.80 -26.97
CA LYS A 540 4.71 -3.83 -25.61
C LYS A 540 6.24 -3.82 -25.63
N ILE A 541 6.86 -2.84 -24.98
CA ILE A 541 8.29 -2.89 -24.68
C ILE A 541 8.48 -3.98 -23.63
N ILE A 542 9.26 -5.01 -23.98
CA ILE A 542 9.53 -6.20 -23.16
C ILE A 542 10.93 -6.14 -22.52
N LYS A 543 11.82 -5.29 -23.06
CA LYS A 543 13.09 -4.91 -22.44
C LYS A 543 13.35 -3.42 -22.73
N LYS A 544 13.62 -2.60 -21.71
CA LYS A 544 13.93 -1.17 -21.88
C LYS A 544 15.43 -0.94 -22.06
N ARG A 545 15.74 0.22 -22.65
CA ARG A 545 17.07 0.84 -22.58
C ARG A 545 17.43 1.09 -21.11
N GLY A 546 18.64 0.73 -20.71
CA GLY A 546 19.21 0.80 -19.36
C GLY A 546 19.18 -0.54 -18.62
N GLU A 547 18.24 -1.44 -18.95
CA GLU A 547 18.11 -2.73 -18.28
C GLU A 547 19.30 -3.65 -18.61
N GLY A 548 19.90 -4.24 -17.57
CA GLY A 548 21.08 -5.09 -17.70
C GLY A 548 22.42 -4.35 -17.75
N GLY A 549 22.40 -3.00 -17.70
CA GLY A 549 23.60 -2.17 -17.59
C GLY A 549 24.65 -2.47 -18.67
N SER A 550 25.90 -2.60 -18.23
CA SER A 550 27.06 -2.82 -19.10
C SER A 550 27.37 -4.30 -19.39
N GLU A 551 26.42 -5.21 -19.18
CA GLU A 551 26.60 -6.62 -19.55
C GLU A 551 26.34 -6.84 -21.04
N ASP A 552 27.03 -7.82 -21.63
CA ASP A 552 26.88 -8.20 -23.04
C ASP A 552 25.64 -9.09 -23.26
N ASP A 553 25.13 -9.07 -24.49
CA ASP A 553 24.11 -9.98 -25.05
C ASP A 553 22.73 -9.99 -24.35
N VAL A 554 21.69 -10.35 -25.11
CA VAL A 554 20.36 -10.63 -24.54
C VAL A 554 19.97 -12.05 -24.93
N LYS A 555 19.95 -12.95 -23.93
CA LYS A 555 19.61 -14.38 -24.08
C LYS A 555 18.63 -14.89 -23.03
N ASP A 556 18.33 -14.07 -22.03
CA ASP A 556 17.46 -14.45 -20.93
C ASP A 556 15.99 -14.53 -21.40
N PRO A 557 15.21 -15.52 -20.93
CA PRO A 557 13.77 -15.54 -21.14
C PRO A 557 13.09 -14.31 -20.54
N ILE A 558 12.12 -13.76 -21.27
CA ILE A 558 11.34 -12.60 -20.87
C ILE A 558 9.86 -13.00 -20.87
N ASP A 559 9.22 -12.98 -19.71
CA ASP A 559 7.79 -13.22 -19.60
C ASP A 559 6.99 -11.99 -20.02
N VAL A 560 5.96 -12.21 -20.84
CA VAL A 560 5.17 -11.15 -21.48
C VAL A 560 3.68 -11.35 -21.20
N PRO A 561 3.22 -11.19 -19.94
CA PRO A 561 1.84 -11.45 -19.55
C PRO A 561 0.82 -10.52 -20.21
N HIS A 562 1.27 -9.43 -20.83
CA HIS A 562 0.43 -8.42 -21.47
C HIS A 562 -0.52 -8.96 -22.58
N TYR A 563 -0.24 -10.16 -23.09
CA TYR A 563 -1.05 -10.81 -24.13
C TYR A 563 -1.87 -12.01 -23.60
N ILE A 564 -1.92 -12.24 -22.28
CA ILE A 564 -2.79 -13.25 -21.67
C ILE A 564 -4.25 -12.93 -22.01
N GLY A 565 -5.03 -13.97 -22.35
CA GLY A 565 -6.41 -13.86 -22.82
C GLY A 565 -6.57 -13.49 -24.31
N ASP A 566 -5.49 -13.11 -25.01
CA ASP A 566 -5.52 -13.00 -26.47
C ASP A 566 -5.33 -14.39 -27.14
N THR A 567 -5.67 -14.53 -28.42
CA THR A 567 -5.40 -15.76 -29.21
C THR A 567 -3.95 -15.83 -29.71
N THR A 568 -3.29 -16.98 -29.69
CA THR A 568 -1.95 -17.19 -30.25
C THR A 568 -1.83 -16.81 -31.72
N LYS A 569 -2.94 -16.89 -32.48
CA LYS A 569 -2.97 -16.74 -33.93
C LYS A 569 -2.60 -15.33 -34.40
N GLY A 570 -1.77 -15.27 -35.43
CA GLY A 570 -1.43 -14.05 -36.16
C GLY A 570 0.07 -13.76 -36.20
N GLU A 571 0.40 -12.55 -36.65
CA GLU A 571 1.78 -12.09 -36.75
C GLU A 571 2.27 -11.50 -35.42
N TRP A 572 3.39 -12.05 -34.95
CA TRP A 572 4.17 -11.55 -33.82
C TRP A 572 5.44 -10.89 -34.34
N THR A 573 5.61 -9.60 -34.08
CA THR A 573 6.79 -8.84 -34.52
C THR A 573 7.65 -8.47 -33.32
N LEU A 574 8.90 -8.93 -33.31
CA LEU A 574 9.94 -8.43 -32.40
C LEU A 574 10.65 -7.24 -33.05
N VAL A 575 10.77 -6.14 -32.32
CA VAL A 575 11.51 -4.95 -32.75
C VAL A 575 12.61 -4.67 -31.76
N VAL A 576 13.84 -4.56 -32.25
CA VAL A 576 15.04 -4.30 -31.43
C VAL A 576 15.66 -2.99 -31.92
N LYS A 577 15.90 -2.06 -31.00
CA LYS A 577 16.54 -0.77 -31.30
C LYS A 577 17.77 -0.61 -30.42
N ASP A 578 18.85 -0.13 -31.01
CA ASP A 578 19.96 0.47 -30.27
C ASP A 578 19.72 1.98 -30.18
N LEU A 579 19.77 2.50 -28.96
CA LEU A 579 19.48 3.89 -28.62
C LEU A 579 20.66 4.57 -27.91
N ALA A 580 21.84 3.95 -27.88
CA ALA A 580 23.10 4.62 -27.58
C ALA A 580 23.95 4.70 -28.85
N ALA A 581 25.06 5.43 -28.79
CA ALA A 581 25.98 5.55 -29.92
C ALA A 581 27.27 4.79 -29.60
N GLN A 582 27.95 4.28 -30.64
CA GLN A 582 29.28 3.64 -30.64
C GLN A 582 29.28 2.11 -30.53
N ASP A 583 28.13 1.50 -30.28
CA ASP A 583 27.99 0.05 -30.17
C ASP A 583 27.17 -0.50 -31.35
N VAL A 584 27.48 -1.73 -31.75
CA VAL A 584 26.74 -2.42 -32.82
C VAL A 584 26.49 -3.84 -32.39
N GLY A 585 25.36 -4.40 -32.81
CA GLY A 585 25.06 -5.80 -32.54
C GLY A 585 24.18 -6.44 -33.59
N THR A 586 23.74 -7.66 -33.29
CA THR A 586 23.00 -8.51 -34.22
C THR A 586 21.89 -9.23 -33.47
N LEU A 587 20.67 -9.14 -33.99
CA LEU A 587 19.59 -10.06 -33.64
C LEU A 587 19.85 -11.36 -34.39
N GLU A 588 20.26 -12.40 -33.67
CA GLU A 588 20.62 -13.71 -34.22
C GLU A 588 19.40 -14.64 -34.38
N GLY A 589 18.31 -14.31 -33.68
CA GLY A 589 17.04 -15.01 -33.71
C GLY A 589 16.25 -14.75 -32.43
N TRP A 590 15.06 -15.32 -32.34
CA TRP A 590 14.25 -15.29 -31.11
C TRP A 590 13.20 -16.39 -31.10
N LYS A 591 12.77 -16.77 -29.90
CA LYS A 591 11.69 -17.74 -29.68
C LYS A 591 10.51 -17.06 -29.01
N ILE A 592 9.32 -17.56 -29.31
CA ILE A 592 8.08 -17.26 -28.61
C ILE A 592 7.47 -18.60 -28.16
N ILE A 593 7.14 -18.69 -26.88
CA ILE A 593 6.64 -19.90 -26.23
C ILE A 593 5.30 -19.57 -25.61
N PHE A 594 4.27 -20.32 -25.98
CA PHE A 594 2.95 -20.28 -25.37
C PHE A 594 2.75 -21.57 -24.57
N ASN A 595 2.74 -21.50 -23.24
CA ASN A 595 2.36 -22.66 -22.43
C ASN A 595 0.84 -22.65 -22.26
N GLN A 596 0.23 -23.79 -22.54
CA GLN A 596 -1.21 -24.05 -22.45
C GLN A 596 -1.64 -24.34 -21.03
#